data_AF-A0A011PJA4-F1
#
_entry.id   AF-A0A011PJA4-F1
#
_cell.length_a   1.000
_cell.length_b   1.000
_cell.length_c   1.000
_cell.angle_alpha   90.00
_cell.angle_beta   90.00
_cell.angle_gamma   90.00
#
_symmetry.space_group_name_H-M   'P 1'
#
loop_
_entity.id
_entity.type
_entity.pdbx_description
1 polymer ?
#
loop_
_entity_poly.entity_id
_entity_poly.type
_entity_poly.pdbx_seq_one_letter_code
_entity_poly.pdbx_strand_id
1 'polypeptide(L)'
;MRALQILVAIVMALLLAACSATPERRASPSAARPMASEKGMDVVIFALGLVDTHYRFGGKNPEAGFDCSGMVAYIYGQAAGVKVGGSAADIARRGRPVDRDELRPGDLVFFNTRNASLSHVGIYIGDDRFVHAPSTQGQVRIDKLAANYYAQRFETARAYF
;
A
#
# COMPACT_ATOMS: atom_id res chain seq x y z
N MET A 1 37.00 -55.41 -35.61
CA MET A 1 37.38 -54.03 -35.99
C MET A 1 36.17 -53.14 -36.30
N ARG A 2 35.21 -53.57 -37.14
CA ARG A 2 34.02 -52.75 -37.48
C ARG A 2 33.11 -52.39 -36.30
N ALA A 3 32.89 -53.31 -35.34
CA ALA A 3 32.08 -53.04 -34.15
C ALA A 3 32.69 -51.97 -33.22
N LEU A 4 34.03 -51.92 -33.12
CA LEU A 4 34.74 -50.92 -32.32
C LEU A 4 34.64 -49.52 -32.95
N GLN A 5 34.68 -49.44 -34.29
CA GLN A 5 34.51 -48.17 -35.01
C GLN A 5 33.09 -47.61 -34.89
N ILE A 6 32.07 -48.47 -34.88
CA ILE A 6 30.68 -48.06 -34.67
C ILE A 6 30.47 -47.53 -33.25
N LEU A 7 31.05 -48.20 -32.24
CA LEU A 7 30.96 -47.75 -30.85
C LEU A 7 31.63 -46.39 -30.65
N VAL A 8 32.82 -46.18 -31.22
CA VAL A 8 33.54 -44.89 -31.14
C VAL A 8 32.76 -43.76 -31.83
N ALA A 9 32.13 -44.04 -32.97
CA ALA A 9 31.31 -43.06 -33.68
C ALA A 9 30.05 -42.65 -32.88
N ILE A 10 29.41 -43.59 -32.20
CA ILE A 10 28.24 -43.32 -31.35
C ILE A 10 28.63 -42.49 -30.12
N VAL A 11 29.76 -42.80 -29.49
CA VAL A 11 30.27 -42.04 -28.33
C VAL A 11 30.65 -40.61 -28.73
N MET A 12 31.30 -40.41 -29.88
CA MET A 12 31.61 -39.08 -30.40
C MET A 12 30.35 -38.27 -30.74
N ALA A 13 29.33 -38.89 -31.33
CA ALA A 13 28.05 -38.23 -31.60
C ALA A 13 27.31 -37.82 -30.32
N LEU A 14 27.37 -38.64 -29.27
CA LEU A 14 26.78 -38.33 -27.97
C LEU A 14 27.54 -37.22 -27.22
N LEU A 15 28.86 -37.12 -27.40
CA LEU A 15 29.69 -36.05 -26.80
C LEU A 15 29.46 -34.68 -27.47
N LEU A 16 29.12 -34.65 -28.76
CA LEU A 16 28.88 -33.40 -29.50
C LEU A 16 27.51 -32.75 -29.23
N ALA A 17 26.54 -33.50 -28.68
CA ALA A 17 25.19 -33.00 -28.37
C ALA A 17 25.09 -32.27 -27.02
N ALA A 18 26.16 -32.26 -26.21
CA ALA A 18 26.12 -31.76 -24.83
C ALA A 18 26.32 -30.24 -24.67
N CYS A 19 26.61 -29.49 -25.75
CA CYS A 19 26.93 -28.07 -25.68
C CYS A 19 25.81 -27.13 -26.15
N SER A 20 24.67 -27.66 -26.61
CA SER A 20 23.51 -26.85 -27.03
C SER A 20 22.43 -26.81 -25.95
N ALA A 21 22.81 -26.43 -24.73
CA ALA A 21 21.82 -26.02 -23.72
C ALA A 21 21.48 -24.55 -23.98
N THR A 22 20.32 -24.30 -24.59
CA THR A 22 19.71 -22.96 -24.60
C THR A 22 19.61 -22.47 -23.16
N PRO A 23 20.10 -21.26 -22.82
CA PRO A 23 19.85 -20.71 -21.50
C PRO A 23 18.34 -20.55 -21.38
N GLU A 24 17.71 -21.34 -20.51
CA GLU A 24 16.36 -21.07 -20.04
C GLU A 24 16.36 -19.60 -19.64
N ARG A 25 15.58 -18.78 -20.34
CA ARG A 25 15.42 -17.37 -20.01
C ARG A 25 14.79 -17.36 -18.62
N ARG A 26 15.62 -17.29 -17.57
CA ARG A 26 15.15 -17.07 -16.20
C ARG A 26 14.21 -15.89 -16.30
N ALA A 27 12.94 -16.13 -15.95
CA ALA A 27 11.99 -15.06 -15.74
C ALA A 27 12.73 -14.00 -14.92
N SER A 28 12.88 -12.81 -15.49
CA SER A 28 13.38 -11.66 -14.76
C SER A 28 12.66 -11.63 -13.42
N PRO A 29 13.34 -11.35 -12.29
CA PRO A 29 12.63 -11.17 -11.03
C PRO A 29 11.53 -10.16 -11.33
N SER A 30 10.27 -10.61 -11.20
CA SER A 30 9.09 -9.76 -11.33
C SER A 30 9.46 -8.47 -10.63
N ALA A 31 9.55 -7.37 -11.39
CA ALA A 31 10.02 -6.09 -10.87
C ALA A 31 9.32 -5.90 -9.53
N ALA A 32 10.10 -6.01 -8.44
CA ALA A 32 9.53 -5.93 -7.10
C ALA A 32 8.77 -4.62 -7.10
N ARG A 33 7.47 -4.67 -6.77
CA ARG A 33 6.65 -3.45 -6.69
C ARG A 33 7.49 -2.40 -5.97
N PRO A 34 7.65 -1.19 -6.53
CA PRO A 34 8.53 -0.20 -5.95
C PRO A 34 8.19 -0.10 -4.46
N MET A 35 9.21 -0.27 -3.62
CA MET A 35 9.04 -0.20 -2.17
C MET A 35 8.35 1.12 -1.81
N ALA A 36 7.63 1.11 -0.67
CA ALA A 36 7.05 2.32 -0.13
C ALA A 36 8.10 3.44 -0.09
N SER A 37 7.68 4.68 -0.39
CA SER A 37 8.59 5.81 -0.29
C SER A 37 9.05 5.99 1.17
N GLU A 38 10.22 6.60 1.36
CA GLU A 38 10.72 6.94 2.71
C GLU A 38 9.66 7.72 3.51
N LYS A 39 9.07 8.76 2.89
CA LYS A 39 7.97 9.54 3.47
C LYS A 39 6.75 8.69 3.83
N GLY A 40 6.41 7.71 2.98
CA GLY A 40 5.30 6.79 3.24
C GLY A 40 5.56 5.93 4.48
N MET A 41 6.78 5.45 4.62
CA MET A 41 7.19 4.69 5.80
C MET A 41 7.22 5.56 7.06
N ASP A 42 7.71 6.80 6.99
CA ASP A 42 7.70 7.75 8.12
C ASP A 42 6.27 8.02 8.59
N VAL A 43 5.35 8.25 7.64
CA VAL A 43 3.92 8.41 7.93
C VAL A 43 3.35 7.19 8.64
N VAL A 44 3.71 5.98 8.19
CA VAL A 44 3.24 4.72 8.79
C VAL A 44 3.78 4.54 10.20
N ILE A 45 5.09 4.74 10.41
CA ILE A 45 5.73 4.63 11.73
C ILE A 45 5.07 5.60 12.71
N PHE A 46 4.88 6.85 12.29
CA PHE A 46 4.24 7.86 13.12
C PHE A 46 2.78 7.49 13.42
N ALA A 47 2.03 7.03 12.43
CA ALA A 47 0.64 6.60 12.61
C ALA A 47 0.51 5.43 13.60
N LEU A 48 1.42 4.45 13.52
CA LEU A 48 1.46 3.32 14.46
C LEU A 48 1.77 3.77 15.89
N GLY A 49 2.63 4.77 16.06
CA GLY A 49 2.91 5.38 17.37
C GLY A 49 1.70 6.07 18.02
N LEU A 50 0.64 6.35 17.26
CA LEU A 50 -0.61 6.91 17.77
C LEU A 50 -1.67 5.86 18.06
N VAL A 51 -1.47 4.58 17.72
CA VAL A 51 -2.45 3.52 18.00
C VAL A 51 -2.70 3.41 19.50
N ASP A 52 -3.94 3.13 19.87
CA ASP A 52 -4.46 3.08 21.25
C ASP A 52 -4.40 4.41 22.02
N THR A 53 -3.97 5.50 21.38
CA THR A 53 -4.09 6.83 21.95
C THR A 53 -5.50 7.38 21.75
N HIS A 54 -6.01 8.07 22.77
CA HIS A 54 -7.21 8.89 22.65
C HIS A 54 -6.82 10.21 21.96
N TYR A 55 -6.51 10.13 20.68
CA TYR A 55 -6.22 11.32 19.89
C TYR A 55 -7.43 12.27 19.93
N ARG A 56 -7.18 13.52 20.35
CA ARG A 56 -8.18 14.59 20.34
C ARG A 56 -7.70 15.69 19.41
N PHE A 57 -8.44 15.89 18.32
CA PHE A 57 -8.17 17.02 17.45
C PHE A 57 -8.47 18.34 18.17
N GLY A 58 -7.46 19.23 18.26
CA GLY A 58 -7.57 20.52 18.93
C GLY A 58 -8.10 21.68 18.07
N GLY A 59 -8.51 21.42 16.83
CA GLY A 59 -8.99 22.46 15.90
C GLY A 59 -10.49 22.75 16.03
N LYS A 60 -10.89 23.98 15.71
CA LYS A 60 -12.26 24.50 15.89
C LYS A 60 -13.23 24.21 14.71
N ASN A 61 -12.92 23.27 13.82
CA ASN A 61 -13.72 23.03 12.62
C ASN A 61 -14.40 21.63 12.61
N PRO A 62 -15.69 21.57 12.98
CA PRO A 62 -16.56 20.40 12.82
C PRO A 62 -16.60 19.77 11.42
N GLU A 63 -16.57 20.61 10.40
CA GLU A 63 -16.82 20.24 9.01
C GLU A 63 -15.59 19.59 8.37
N ALA A 64 -14.45 19.61 9.04
CA ALA A 64 -13.24 18.97 8.57
C ALA A 64 -13.36 17.43 8.49
N GLY A 65 -14.45 16.79 8.95
CA GLY A 65 -14.56 15.31 9.03
C GLY A 65 -14.19 14.76 10.42
N PHE A 66 -14.30 15.62 11.42
CA PHE A 66 -14.22 15.52 12.88
C PHE A 66 -13.12 14.72 13.61
N ASP A 67 -12.32 13.86 12.97
CA ASP A 67 -11.11 13.29 13.63
C ASP A 67 -10.23 12.46 12.69
N CYS A 68 -10.79 11.82 11.67
CA CYS A 68 -10.03 11.02 10.73
C CYS A 68 -9.08 11.86 9.85
N SER A 69 -9.62 12.87 9.16
CA SER A 69 -8.88 13.81 8.31
C SER A 69 -7.94 14.72 9.11
N GLY A 70 -8.34 15.14 10.32
CA GLY A 70 -7.51 15.94 11.22
C GLY A 70 -6.31 15.14 11.74
N MET A 71 -6.51 13.86 12.06
CA MET A 71 -5.41 12.94 12.39
C MET A 71 -4.48 12.76 11.19
N VAL A 72 -5.02 12.52 9.99
CA VAL A 72 -4.23 12.42 8.75
C VAL A 72 -3.41 13.68 8.50
N ALA A 73 -4.03 14.87 8.60
CA ALA A 73 -3.35 16.16 8.45
C ALA A 73 -2.20 16.34 9.44
N TYR A 74 -2.44 15.98 10.70
CA TYR A 74 -1.41 16.03 11.74
C TYR A 74 -0.25 15.08 11.41
N ILE A 75 -0.52 13.80 11.12
CA ILE A 75 0.50 12.79 10.82
C ILE A 75 1.33 13.19 9.59
N TYR A 76 0.70 13.56 8.49
CA TYR A 76 1.41 13.96 7.26
C TYR A 76 2.28 15.20 7.47
N GLY A 77 1.78 16.16 8.25
CA GLY A 77 2.52 17.37 8.60
C GLY A 77 3.73 17.09 9.49
N GLN A 78 3.59 16.23 10.50
CA GLN A 78 4.67 15.89 11.42
C GLN A 78 5.71 14.94 10.82
N ALA A 79 5.26 13.88 10.15
CA ALA A 79 6.14 12.81 9.67
C ALA A 79 6.81 13.15 8.34
N ALA A 80 6.10 13.79 7.41
CA ALA A 80 6.57 13.98 6.03
C ALA A 80 6.66 15.45 5.60
N GLY A 81 6.25 16.40 6.44
CA GLY A 81 6.20 17.82 6.10
C GLY A 81 5.18 18.15 4.99
N VAL A 82 4.23 17.26 4.72
CA VAL A 82 3.24 17.42 3.64
C VAL A 82 1.97 18.06 4.21
N LYS A 83 1.55 19.18 3.62
CA LYS A 83 0.31 19.86 4.02
C LYS A 83 -0.90 19.20 3.34
N VAL A 84 -1.67 18.47 4.13
CA VAL A 84 -3.02 17.99 3.77
C VAL A 84 -4.02 18.60 4.75
N GLY A 85 -5.22 18.97 4.31
CA GLY A 85 -6.18 19.61 5.22
C GLY A 85 -7.54 19.95 4.63
N GLY A 86 -8.55 20.10 5.49
CA GLY A 86 -9.95 20.15 5.08
C GLY A 86 -10.64 18.81 5.29
N SER A 87 -11.80 18.63 4.69
CA SER A 87 -12.59 17.39 4.76
C SER A 87 -11.85 16.19 4.15
N ALA A 88 -12.25 14.98 4.52
CA ALA A 88 -11.77 13.76 3.86
C ALA A 88 -12.00 13.83 2.34
N ALA A 89 -13.13 14.39 1.89
CA ALA A 89 -13.39 14.65 0.49
C ALA A 89 -12.40 15.68 -0.14
N ASP A 90 -12.03 16.75 0.58
CA ASP A 90 -11.03 17.73 0.09
C ASP A 90 -9.65 17.10 -0.08
N ILE A 91 -9.26 16.24 0.86
CA ILE A 91 -8.02 15.45 0.78
C ILE A 91 -8.10 14.52 -0.43
N ALA A 92 -9.18 13.76 -0.57
CA ALA A 92 -9.36 12.84 -1.70
C ALA A 92 -9.29 13.55 -3.07
N ARG A 93 -9.78 14.79 -3.18
CA ARG A 93 -9.75 15.55 -4.45
C ARG A 93 -8.36 16.06 -4.85
N ARG A 94 -7.44 16.25 -3.90
CA ARG A 94 -6.08 16.77 -4.18
C ARG A 94 -5.03 15.69 -4.37
N GLY A 95 -5.25 14.49 -3.82
CA GLY A 95 -4.32 13.38 -3.98
C GLY A 95 -4.39 12.75 -5.38
N ARG A 96 -3.32 12.05 -5.78
CA ARG A 96 -3.26 11.28 -7.03
C ARG A 96 -4.02 9.97 -6.88
N PRO A 97 -4.90 9.55 -7.82
CA PRO A 97 -5.55 8.25 -7.78
C PRO A 97 -4.56 7.09 -7.68
N VAL A 98 -4.92 6.08 -6.88
CA VAL A 98 -4.20 4.80 -6.74
C VAL A 98 -5.22 3.68 -6.83
N ASP A 99 -4.91 2.66 -7.63
CA ASP A 99 -5.72 1.46 -7.70
C ASP A 99 -5.52 0.60 -6.47
N ARG A 100 -6.56 -0.14 -6.06
CA ARG A 100 -6.53 -0.90 -4.79
C ARG A 100 -5.39 -1.92 -4.76
N ASP A 101 -5.12 -2.56 -5.89
CA ASP A 101 -4.01 -3.49 -5.99
C ASP A 101 -2.67 -2.77 -5.91
N GLU A 102 -2.54 -1.52 -6.36
CA GLU A 102 -1.30 -0.74 -6.32
C GLU A 102 -0.99 -0.05 -4.98
N LEU A 103 -1.87 -0.18 -3.98
CA LEU A 103 -1.72 0.44 -2.66
C LEU A 103 -0.34 0.23 -2.04
N ARG A 104 0.26 1.32 -1.55
CA ARG A 104 1.55 1.33 -0.85
C ARG A 104 1.42 1.94 0.53
N PRO A 105 2.22 1.48 1.52
CA PRO A 105 2.29 2.09 2.83
C PRO A 105 2.45 3.62 2.74
N GLY A 106 1.57 4.34 3.45
CA GLY A 106 1.49 5.80 3.38
C GLY A 106 0.52 6.34 2.31
N ASP A 107 -0.19 5.51 1.56
CA ASP A 107 -1.34 5.93 0.78
C ASP A 107 -2.56 6.17 1.69
N LEU A 108 -3.50 7.00 1.23
CA LEU A 108 -4.75 7.25 1.91
C LEU A 108 -5.88 6.42 1.30
N VAL A 109 -6.67 5.78 2.15
CA VAL A 109 -7.86 5.01 1.78
C VAL A 109 -9.11 5.73 2.25
N PHE A 110 -10.12 5.81 1.38
CA PHE A 110 -11.34 6.60 1.60
C PHE A 110 -12.59 5.75 1.57
N PHE A 111 -13.54 6.10 2.43
CA PHE A 111 -14.74 5.29 2.64
C PHE A 111 -16.01 6.14 2.85
N ASN A 112 -17.15 5.53 2.52
CA ASN A 112 -18.48 6.00 2.88
C ASN A 112 -18.96 5.28 4.17
N THR A 113 -18.57 5.80 5.33
CA THR A 113 -18.98 5.27 6.64
C THR A 113 -20.13 6.03 7.28
N ARG A 114 -20.49 7.20 6.72
CA ARG A 114 -21.52 8.10 7.27
C ARG A 114 -22.66 8.39 6.28
N ASN A 115 -22.92 7.47 5.35
CA ASN A 115 -23.90 7.64 4.27
C ASN A 115 -23.66 8.89 3.41
N ALA A 116 -22.39 9.31 3.32
CA ALA A 116 -21.92 10.40 2.50
C ALA A 116 -20.61 9.96 1.83
N SER A 117 -20.46 10.25 0.54
CA SER A 117 -19.26 9.88 -0.19
C SER A 117 -18.03 10.57 0.39
N LEU A 118 -16.93 9.83 0.49
CA LEU A 118 -15.64 10.25 1.02
C LEU A 118 -15.75 10.82 2.44
N SER A 119 -16.66 10.25 3.25
CA SER A 119 -16.90 10.72 4.62
C SER A 119 -15.79 10.35 5.61
N HIS A 120 -14.91 9.42 5.23
CA HIS A 120 -13.90 8.86 6.12
C HIS A 120 -12.58 8.60 5.40
N VAL A 121 -11.47 8.72 6.11
CA VAL A 121 -10.12 8.48 5.60
C VAL A 121 -9.27 7.71 6.61
N GLY A 122 -8.38 6.86 6.10
CA GLY A 122 -7.35 6.16 6.87
C GLY A 122 -6.02 6.12 6.12
N ILE A 123 -4.95 5.80 6.84
CA ILE A 123 -3.59 5.66 6.31
C ILE A 123 -3.33 4.17 6.09
N TYR A 124 -3.10 3.77 4.85
CA TYR A 124 -2.74 2.39 4.52
C TYR A 124 -1.34 2.07 5.07
N ILE A 125 -1.22 0.94 5.75
CA ILE A 125 0.04 0.51 6.41
C ILE A 125 0.62 -0.77 5.80
N GLY A 126 0.06 -1.26 4.69
CA GLY A 126 0.43 -2.54 4.10
C GLY A 126 -0.46 -3.70 4.56
N ASP A 127 -0.33 -4.84 3.89
CA ASP A 127 -1.03 -6.09 4.19
C ASP A 127 -2.56 -5.95 4.37
N ASP A 128 -3.20 -5.17 3.51
CA ASP A 128 -4.66 -4.92 3.55
C ASP A 128 -5.12 -4.24 4.87
N ARG A 129 -4.21 -3.56 5.58
CA ARG A 129 -4.49 -2.86 6.85
C ARG A 129 -4.34 -1.35 6.73
N PHE A 130 -5.06 -0.63 7.59
CA PHE A 130 -4.99 0.81 7.68
C PHE A 130 -5.19 1.32 9.11
N VAL A 131 -4.55 2.44 9.44
CA VAL A 131 -4.72 3.18 10.69
C VAL A 131 -5.74 4.29 10.50
N HIS A 132 -6.66 4.45 11.44
CA HIS A 132 -7.63 5.54 11.41
C HIS A 132 -8.16 5.89 12.81
N ALA A 133 -8.68 7.11 12.94
CA ALA A 133 -9.55 7.52 14.04
C ALA A 133 -11.01 7.43 13.56
N PRO A 134 -11.86 6.54 14.13
CA PRO A 134 -13.23 6.33 13.65
C PRO A 134 -14.22 7.45 14.06
N SER A 135 -13.92 8.16 15.15
CA SER A 135 -14.75 9.23 15.72
C SER A 135 -13.96 10.10 16.71
N THR A 136 -14.51 11.24 17.14
CA THR A 136 -13.74 12.33 17.77
C THR A 136 -13.29 11.99 19.18
N GLN A 137 -13.92 10.98 19.75
CA GLN A 137 -13.58 10.38 21.04
C GLN A 137 -13.13 8.92 20.88
N GLY A 138 -13.01 8.45 19.64
CA GLY A 138 -12.56 7.11 19.31
C GLY A 138 -11.05 6.98 19.46
N GLN A 139 -10.63 5.77 19.82
CA GLN A 139 -9.21 5.41 19.85
C GLN A 139 -8.71 5.21 18.42
N VAL A 140 -7.50 5.70 18.16
CA VAL A 140 -6.79 5.38 16.92
C VAL A 140 -6.53 3.88 16.91
N ARG A 141 -6.91 3.21 15.82
CA ARG A 141 -6.80 1.75 15.72
C ARG A 141 -6.44 1.30 14.32
N ILE A 142 -6.11 0.02 14.22
CA ILE A 142 -5.84 -0.67 12.97
C ILE A 142 -7.06 -1.51 12.60
N ASP A 143 -7.54 -1.34 11.37
CA ASP A 143 -8.60 -2.17 10.78
C ASP A 143 -8.11 -2.78 9.45
N LYS A 144 -8.85 -3.77 8.93
CA LYS A 144 -8.57 -4.43 7.64
C LYS A 144 -9.52 -3.94 6.55
N LEU A 145 -9.02 -3.70 5.34
CA LEU A 145 -9.86 -3.32 4.19
C LEU A 145 -10.80 -4.46 3.78
N ALA A 146 -10.39 -5.72 3.95
CA ALA A 146 -11.22 -6.89 3.69
C ALA A 146 -12.28 -7.17 4.77
N ALA A 147 -12.29 -6.45 5.90
CA ALA A 147 -13.36 -6.60 6.88
C ALA A 147 -14.69 -6.17 6.24
N ASN A 148 -15.74 -7.00 6.36
CA ASN A 148 -17.03 -6.81 5.68
C ASN A 148 -17.56 -5.35 5.72
N TYR A 149 -17.43 -4.69 6.87
CA TYR A 149 -17.86 -3.30 7.03
C TYR A 149 -17.11 -2.33 6.10
N TYR A 150 -15.77 -2.40 6.05
CA TYR A 150 -14.94 -1.52 5.23
C TYR A 150 -14.88 -1.94 3.77
N ALA A 151 -14.91 -3.25 3.49
CA ALA A 151 -14.90 -3.79 2.13
C ALA A 151 -16.09 -3.25 1.31
N GLN A 152 -17.27 -3.16 1.93
CA GLN A 152 -18.48 -2.63 1.30
C GLN A 152 -18.50 -1.10 1.17
N ARG A 153 -17.61 -0.40 1.88
CA ARG A 153 -17.60 1.07 2.01
C ARG A 153 -16.39 1.72 1.39
N PHE A 154 -15.41 0.94 0.93
CA PHE A 154 -14.23 1.44 0.25
C PHE A 154 -14.64 2.10 -1.06
N GLU A 155 -14.21 3.34 -1.26
CA GLU A 155 -14.55 4.12 -2.46
C GLU A 155 -13.33 4.36 -3.34
N THR A 156 -12.21 4.78 -2.75
CA THR A 156 -11.02 5.11 -3.52
C THR A 156 -9.77 5.17 -2.64
N ALA A 157 -8.60 5.19 -3.28
CA ALA A 157 -7.32 5.46 -2.65
C ALA A 157 -6.58 6.61 -3.34
N ARG A 158 -5.73 7.31 -2.58
CA ARG A 158 -4.92 8.42 -3.06
C ARG A 158 -3.49 8.40 -2.53
N ALA A 159 -2.55 8.73 -3.41
CA ALA A 159 -1.15 8.98 -3.08
C ALA A 159 -0.85 10.48 -2.98
N TYR A 160 0.12 10.81 -2.13
CA TYR A 160 0.68 12.16 -1.95
C TYR A 160 2.19 12.25 -2.23
N PHE A 161 2.81 11.12 -2.58
CA PHE A 161 4.20 10.96 -3.01
C PHE A 161 4.32 9.71 -3.90
#